data_AF-A0A7K3XYW8-F1
#
_entry.id   AF-A0A7K3XYW8-F1
#
_cell.length_a   1.000
_cell.length_b   1.000
_cell.length_c   1.000
_cell.angle_alpha   90.00
_cell.angle_beta   90.00
_cell.angle_gamma   90.00
#
_symmetry.space_group_name_H-M   'P 1'
#
loop_
_entity.id
_entity.type
_entity.pdbx_description
1 polymer ?
#
loop_
_entity_poly.entity_id
_entity_poly.type
_entity_poly.pdbx_seq_one_letter_code
_entity_poly.pdbx_strand_id
1 'polypeptide(L)'
;MASEMVKAEERGALEVRAQVNQIQHLMKEVLINGEHYGTVPGCGKKPTLLQPGAEKIAYMFHLVPAYDVERMDLGGGHREYEVTCTLTQRDTGEVVGGGMGTCSTMESKYRYRKDYRSGQRTENPDIADTWNTVMKMAKKRAFVDAVKSTTAASDIFTQDIEDLPQAFAEQSPQPASRTAPQRPDPRKALWEKAAALKRRAVDMGTREEAIDAWMKTYVLGADGCPKAMREYDQYDVRRLIEFLEDNIRGHEEIGAHAGDGAAVCEVVEEPPMAPDDIDF
;
A
#
# COMPACT_ATOMS: atom_id res chain seq x y z
N MET A 1 -31.87 -46.16 -10.32
CA MET A 1 -31.78 -46.10 -8.84
C MET A 1 -30.32 -46.18 -8.38
N ALA A 2 -29.76 -47.33 -7.97
CA ALA A 2 -28.38 -47.37 -7.41
C ALA A 2 -27.27 -46.90 -8.37
N SER A 3 -27.34 -47.26 -9.66
CA SER A 3 -26.36 -46.82 -10.67
C SER A 3 -26.48 -45.33 -11.04
N GLU A 4 -27.66 -44.72 -10.88
CA GLU A 4 -27.86 -43.28 -11.15
C GLU A 4 -27.40 -42.43 -9.97
N MET A 5 -27.61 -42.90 -8.73
CA MET A 5 -27.09 -42.25 -7.53
C MET A 5 -25.56 -42.23 -7.53
N VAL A 6 -24.91 -43.36 -7.85
CA VAL A 6 -23.43 -43.41 -7.96
C VAL A 6 -22.91 -42.44 -9.02
N LYS A 7 -23.59 -42.33 -10.18
CA LYS A 7 -23.21 -41.37 -11.24
C LYS A 7 -23.39 -39.91 -10.83
N ALA A 8 -24.42 -39.60 -10.02
CA ALA A 8 -24.65 -38.25 -9.50
C ALA A 8 -23.60 -37.86 -8.45
N GLU A 9 -23.23 -38.80 -7.57
CA GLU A 9 -22.17 -38.61 -6.57
C GLU A 9 -20.79 -38.40 -7.22
N GLU A 10 -20.44 -39.22 -8.23
CA GLU A 10 -19.20 -39.06 -9.00
C GLU A 10 -19.15 -37.71 -9.72
N ARG A 11 -20.28 -37.26 -10.28
CA ARG A 11 -20.37 -35.94 -10.93
C ARG A 11 -20.16 -34.79 -9.96
N GLY A 12 -20.77 -34.85 -8.77
CA GLY A 12 -20.60 -33.81 -7.74
C GLY A 12 -19.14 -33.67 -7.27
N ALA A 13 -18.46 -34.80 -7.03
CA ALA A 13 -17.05 -34.79 -6.65
C ALA A 13 -16.12 -34.21 -7.75
N LEU A 14 -16.42 -34.51 -9.02
CA LEU A 14 -15.68 -33.97 -10.16
C LEU A 14 -15.87 -32.45 -10.29
N GLU A 15 -17.09 -31.94 -10.09
CA GLU A 15 -17.40 -30.51 -10.14
C GLU A 15 -16.67 -29.74 -9.03
N VAL A 16 -16.72 -30.23 -7.78
CA VAL A 16 -15.97 -29.62 -6.66
C VAL A 16 -14.46 -29.60 -6.94
N ARG A 17 -13.90 -30.71 -7.45
CA ARG A 17 -12.48 -30.77 -7.80
C ARG A 17 -12.11 -29.78 -8.91
N ALA A 18 -12.95 -29.63 -9.93
CA ALA A 18 -12.73 -28.66 -10.99
C ALA A 18 -12.73 -27.23 -10.45
N GLN A 19 -13.65 -26.91 -9.54
CA GLN A 19 -13.74 -25.62 -8.87
C GLN A 19 -12.48 -25.30 -8.04
N VAL A 20 -12.02 -26.25 -7.22
CA VAL A 20 -10.78 -26.09 -6.44
C VAL A 20 -9.57 -25.87 -7.35
N ASN A 21 -9.47 -26.62 -8.46
CA ASN A 21 -8.38 -26.44 -9.42
C ASN A 21 -8.39 -25.05 -10.07
N GLN A 22 -9.57 -24.49 -10.38
CA GLN A 22 -9.69 -23.13 -10.91
C GLN A 22 -9.17 -22.09 -9.91
N ILE A 23 -9.51 -22.23 -8.63
CA ILE A 23 -9.05 -21.31 -7.59
C ILE A 23 -7.53 -21.44 -7.39
N GLN A 24 -6.99 -22.66 -7.40
CA GLN A 24 -5.53 -22.87 -7.32
C GLN A 24 -4.81 -22.24 -8.51
N HIS A 25 -5.39 -22.34 -9.72
CA HIS A 25 -4.84 -21.71 -10.91
C HIS A 25 -4.88 -20.17 -10.81
N LEU A 26 -6.02 -19.60 -10.41
CA LEU A 26 -6.14 -18.16 -10.15
C LEU A 26 -5.13 -17.70 -9.10
N MET A 27 -4.97 -18.46 -8.02
CA MET A 27 -4.03 -18.16 -6.94
C MET A 27 -2.59 -18.11 -7.45
N LYS A 28 -2.21 -19.02 -8.35
CA LYS A 28 -0.85 -19.11 -8.89
C LYS A 28 -0.56 -18.02 -9.93
N GLU A 29 -1.51 -17.74 -10.82
CA GLU A 29 -1.28 -16.89 -11.99
C GLU A 29 -1.68 -15.42 -11.77
N VAL A 30 -2.60 -15.14 -10.84
CA VAL A 30 -3.24 -13.81 -10.71
C VAL A 30 -3.21 -13.24 -9.29
N LEU A 31 -3.27 -14.07 -8.25
CA LEU A 31 -3.23 -13.58 -6.87
C LEU A 31 -1.79 -13.33 -6.41
N ILE A 32 -1.61 -12.22 -5.70
CA ILE A 32 -0.32 -11.76 -5.18
C ILE A 32 -0.29 -11.96 -3.67
N ASN A 33 0.74 -12.66 -3.18
CA ASN A 33 0.99 -12.85 -1.75
C ASN A 33 1.30 -11.51 -1.06
N GLY A 34 0.65 -11.25 0.07
CA GLY A 34 0.73 -10.00 0.83
C GLY A 34 -0.36 -8.98 0.46
N GLU A 35 -1.03 -9.16 -0.67
CA GLU A 35 -2.08 -8.24 -1.16
C GLU A 35 -3.44 -8.92 -1.26
N HIS A 36 -3.48 -10.11 -1.88
CA HIS A 36 -4.72 -10.87 -2.10
C HIS A 36 -4.92 -11.98 -1.06
N TYR A 37 -3.82 -12.51 -0.53
CA TYR A 37 -3.79 -13.48 0.55
C TYR A 37 -2.49 -13.34 1.33
N GLY A 38 -2.43 -13.82 2.57
CA GLY A 38 -1.21 -13.74 3.39
C GLY A 38 -1.16 -14.79 4.48
N THR A 39 0.03 -15.04 5.05
CA THR A 39 0.19 -15.95 6.19
C THR A 39 0.40 -15.16 7.47
N VAL A 40 -0.29 -15.53 8.55
CA VAL A 40 -0.03 -14.95 9.88
C VAL A 40 0.80 -15.93 10.71
N PRO A 41 1.88 -15.46 11.37
CA PRO A 41 2.57 -16.26 12.38
C PRO A 41 1.59 -16.80 13.42
N GLY A 42 1.48 -18.12 13.56
CA GLY A 42 0.61 -18.79 14.53
C GLY A 42 -0.73 -19.31 13.98
N CYS A 43 -1.18 -18.91 12.78
CA CYS A 43 -2.47 -19.35 12.21
C CYS A 43 -2.39 -20.57 11.27
N GLY A 44 -1.42 -21.46 11.49
CA GLY A 44 -1.24 -22.68 10.69
C GLY A 44 -0.57 -22.45 9.33
N LYS A 45 -0.61 -23.47 8.47
CA LYS A 45 0.10 -23.46 7.16
C LYS A 45 -0.71 -22.81 6.02
N LYS A 46 -2.03 -22.77 6.15
CA LYS A 46 -2.90 -22.23 5.10
C LYS A 46 -2.86 -20.69 5.17
N PRO A 47 -2.79 -19.99 4.02
CA PRO A 47 -2.88 -18.54 3.99
C PRO A 47 -4.30 -18.06 4.27
N THR A 48 -4.45 -16.87 4.81
CA THR A 48 -5.73 -16.18 4.91
C THR A 48 -6.05 -15.43 3.62
N LEU A 49 -7.30 -15.48 3.20
CA LEU A 49 -7.82 -14.70 2.07
C LEU A 49 -8.07 -13.25 2.51
N LEU A 50 -7.58 -12.29 1.72
CA LEU A 50 -7.84 -10.86 1.93
C LEU A 50 -8.92 -10.38 0.96
N GLN A 51 -9.54 -9.24 1.26
CA GLN A 51 -10.61 -8.68 0.44
C GLN A 51 -10.29 -8.60 -1.06
N PRO A 52 -9.11 -8.09 -1.50
CA PRO A 52 -8.80 -8.04 -2.93
C PRO A 52 -8.76 -9.43 -3.58
N GLY A 53 -8.34 -10.45 -2.83
CA GLY A 53 -8.37 -11.85 -3.30
C GLY A 53 -9.79 -12.39 -3.42
N ALA A 54 -10.64 -12.11 -2.43
CA ALA A 54 -12.06 -12.48 -2.47
C ALA A 54 -12.79 -11.83 -3.65
N GLU A 55 -12.48 -10.57 -3.98
CA GLU A 55 -13.05 -9.86 -5.14
C GLU A 55 -12.68 -10.53 -6.46
N LYS A 56 -11.41 -10.95 -6.62
CA LYS A 56 -10.97 -11.68 -7.82
C LYS A 56 -11.62 -13.06 -7.94
N ILE A 57 -11.79 -13.76 -6.83
CA ILE A 57 -12.50 -15.06 -6.81
C ILE A 57 -13.97 -14.87 -7.16
N ALA A 58 -14.66 -13.92 -6.52
CA ALA A 58 -16.04 -13.59 -6.83
C ALA A 58 -16.22 -13.22 -8.31
N TYR A 59 -15.30 -12.41 -8.86
CA TYR A 59 -15.30 -12.07 -10.28
C TYR A 59 -15.14 -13.30 -11.17
N MET A 60 -14.20 -14.21 -10.87
CA MET A 60 -13.98 -15.45 -11.63
C MET A 60 -15.23 -16.34 -11.67
N PHE A 61 -16.01 -16.38 -10.58
CA PHE A 61 -17.25 -17.16 -10.50
C PHE A 61 -18.51 -16.37 -10.86
N HIS A 62 -18.36 -15.15 -11.41
CA HIS A 62 -19.47 -14.29 -11.81
C HIS A 62 -20.44 -13.99 -10.65
N LEU A 63 -19.93 -13.89 -9.43
CA LEU A 63 -20.73 -13.63 -8.23
C LEU A 63 -20.93 -12.14 -8.02
N VAL A 64 -22.16 -11.75 -7.72
CA VAL A 64 -22.55 -10.37 -7.42
C VAL A 64 -22.99 -10.31 -5.96
N PRO A 65 -22.28 -9.57 -5.10
CA PRO A 65 -22.65 -9.44 -3.70
C PRO A 65 -23.74 -8.39 -3.48
N ALA A 66 -24.75 -8.74 -2.70
CA ALA A 66 -25.72 -7.84 -2.09
C ALA A 66 -25.55 -7.87 -0.57
N TYR A 67 -25.86 -6.77 0.11
CA TYR A 67 -25.62 -6.62 1.54
C TYR A 67 -26.87 -6.16 2.26
N ASP A 68 -27.20 -6.87 3.32
CA ASP A 68 -28.13 -6.42 4.34
C ASP A 68 -27.33 -5.98 5.57
N VAL A 69 -27.60 -4.77 6.07
CA VAL A 69 -26.78 -4.13 7.11
C VAL A 69 -27.68 -3.72 8.27
N GLU A 70 -27.50 -4.38 9.39
CA GLU A 70 -28.15 -4.04 10.65
C GLU A 70 -27.20 -3.24 11.53
N ARG A 71 -27.69 -2.15 12.10
CA ARG A 71 -26.94 -1.30 13.05
C ARG A 71 -27.59 -1.41 14.43
N MET A 72 -26.77 -1.67 15.43
CA MET A 72 -27.14 -1.62 16.85
C MET A 72 -26.42 -0.46 17.55
N ASP A 73 -27.16 0.35 18.30
CA ASP A 73 -26.60 1.39 19.16
C ASP A 73 -26.31 0.80 20.55
N LEU A 74 -25.07 0.93 21.02
CA LEU A 74 -24.59 0.32 22.28
C LEU A 74 -24.48 1.33 23.45
N GLY A 75 -24.89 2.57 23.23
CA GLY A 75 -24.71 3.67 24.18
C GLY A 75 -23.31 4.30 24.12
N GLY A 76 -23.15 5.51 24.67
CA GLY A 76 -21.86 6.21 24.69
C GLY A 76 -21.29 6.54 23.30
N GLY A 77 -22.12 6.62 22.26
CA GLY A 77 -21.68 6.81 20.87
C GLY A 77 -21.17 5.53 20.19
N HIS A 78 -21.13 4.40 20.88
CA HIS A 78 -20.75 3.11 20.33
C HIS A 78 -21.86 2.48 19.49
N ARG A 79 -21.42 1.80 18.43
CA ARG A 79 -22.26 1.07 17.48
C ARG A 79 -21.64 -0.27 17.14
N GLU A 80 -22.50 -1.21 16.79
CA GLU A 80 -22.19 -2.50 16.19
C GLU A 80 -22.93 -2.64 14.87
N TYR A 81 -22.26 -3.25 13.89
CA TYR A 81 -22.85 -3.57 12.60
C TYR A 81 -22.81 -5.08 12.40
N GLU A 82 -23.97 -5.65 12.13
CA GLU A 82 -24.11 -7.02 11.63
C GLU A 82 -24.44 -6.92 10.15
N VAL A 83 -23.67 -7.61 9.32
CA VAL A 83 -23.80 -7.57 7.86
C VAL A 83 -23.96 -8.99 7.35
N THR A 84 -25.02 -9.19 6.58
CA THR A 84 -25.23 -10.41 5.79
C THR A 84 -24.92 -10.09 4.33
N CYS A 85 -24.01 -10.85 3.74
CA CYS A 85 -23.67 -10.78 2.33
C CYS A 85 -24.33 -11.94 1.59
N THR A 86 -25.15 -11.64 0.58
CA THR A 86 -25.77 -12.63 -0.32
C THR A 86 -25.07 -12.59 -1.66
N LEU A 87 -24.66 -13.75 -2.18
CA LEU A 87 -24.03 -13.87 -3.50
C LEU A 87 -25.05 -14.39 -4.52
N THR A 88 -25.23 -13.62 -5.58
CA THR A 88 -26.09 -13.96 -6.72
C THR A 88 -25.23 -14.25 -7.93
N GLN A 89 -25.54 -15.31 -8.67
CA GLN A 89 -24.87 -15.63 -9.93
C GLN A 89 -25.32 -14.65 -11.02
N ARG A 90 -24.38 -13.98 -11.69
CA ARG A 90 -24.66 -12.89 -12.63
C ARG A 90 -25.51 -13.32 -13.82
N ASP A 91 -25.30 -14.53 -14.33
CA ASP A 91 -25.88 -14.97 -15.61
C ASP A 91 -27.32 -15.50 -15.43
N THR A 92 -27.62 -16.15 -14.30
CA THR A 92 -28.92 -16.75 -13.99
C THR A 92 -29.76 -15.91 -13.03
N GLY A 93 -29.14 -15.03 -12.23
CA GLY A 93 -29.80 -14.30 -11.17
C GLY A 93 -30.13 -15.15 -9.93
N GLU A 94 -29.64 -16.39 -9.87
CA GLU A 94 -29.88 -17.29 -8.74
C GLU A 94 -28.99 -16.94 -7.54
N VAL A 95 -29.57 -17.01 -6.34
CA VAL A 95 -28.80 -16.91 -5.10
C VAL A 95 -28.02 -18.21 -4.90
N VAL A 96 -26.71 -18.12 -4.83
CA VAL A 96 -25.81 -19.29 -4.77
C VAL A 96 -25.12 -19.45 -3.42
N GLY A 97 -25.16 -18.44 -2.56
CA GLY A 97 -24.62 -18.54 -1.21
C GLY A 97 -24.61 -17.22 -0.47
N GLY A 98 -23.98 -17.23 0.70
CA GLY A 98 -23.88 -16.06 1.55
C GLY A 98 -22.91 -16.24 2.70
N GLY A 99 -22.72 -15.16 3.44
CA GLY A 99 -21.81 -15.10 4.58
C GLY A 99 -22.15 -13.94 5.49
N MET A 100 -21.63 -14.00 6.71
CA MET A 100 -21.96 -13.06 7.78
C MET A 100 -20.70 -12.39 8.32
N GLY A 101 -20.83 -11.15 8.76
CA GLY A 101 -19.74 -10.40 9.36
C GLY A 101 -20.26 -9.40 10.38
N THR A 102 -19.66 -9.39 11.56
CA THR A 102 -19.92 -8.38 12.58
C THR A 102 -18.69 -7.50 12.76
N CYS A 103 -18.89 -6.22 13.09
CA CYS A 103 -17.83 -5.37 13.57
C CYS A 103 -18.39 -4.33 14.54
N SER A 104 -17.65 -4.07 15.62
CA SER A 104 -18.10 -3.18 16.68
C SER A 104 -17.07 -2.11 17.02
N THR A 105 -17.55 -0.88 17.25
CA THR A 105 -16.73 0.19 17.83
C THR A 105 -16.19 -0.16 19.22
N MET A 106 -16.73 -1.20 19.87
CA MET A 106 -16.22 -1.74 21.13
C MET A 106 -14.96 -2.62 20.94
N GLU A 107 -14.59 -3.01 19.71
CA GLU A 107 -13.34 -3.72 19.46
C GLU A 107 -12.13 -2.86 19.86
N SER A 108 -11.11 -3.50 20.46
CA SER A 108 -9.97 -2.80 21.06
C SER A 108 -9.25 -1.81 20.12
N LYS A 109 -9.21 -2.13 18.81
CA LYS A 109 -8.58 -1.32 17.75
C LYS A 109 -9.33 -0.03 17.42
N TYR A 110 -10.62 0.06 17.75
CA TYR A 110 -11.45 1.26 17.52
C TYR A 110 -11.77 1.98 18.83
N ARG A 111 -11.98 1.20 19.90
CA ARG A 111 -12.35 1.71 21.22
C ARG A 111 -11.23 2.48 21.90
N TYR A 112 -9.97 2.06 21.72
CA TYR A 112 -8.85 2.66 22.43
C TYR A 112 -7.86 3.30 21.46
N ARG A 113 -7.37 4.48 21.81
CA ARG A 113 -6.22 5.12 21.16
C ARG A 113 -5.01 5.05 22.10
N LYS A 114 -3.82 4.91 21.52
CA LYS A 114 -2.56 4.94 22.26
C LYS A 114 -1.95 6.32 22.12
N ASP A 115 -1.72 7.00 23.23
CA ASP A 115 -0.99 8.26 23.25
C ASP A 115 0.46 8.01 22.81
N TYR A 116 0.94 8.78 21.84
CA TYR A 116 2.27 8.59 21.26
C TYR A 116 3.41 9.05 22.19
N ARG A 117 3.13 9.96 23.14
CA ARG A 117 4.09 10.48 24.11
C ARG A 117 4.16 9.61 25.35
N SER A 118 3.01 9.25 25.90
CA SER A 118 2.93 8.51 27.18
C SER A 118 2.80 7.00 27.00
N GLY A 119 2.41 6.52 25.81
CA GLY A 119 2.11 5.11 25.56
C GLY A 119 0.82 4.63 26.24
N GLN A 120 0.11 5.50 26.96
CA GLN A 120 -1.11 5.17 27.68
C GLN A 120 -2.25 4.89 26.70
N ARG A 121 -3.02 3.84 26.97
CA ARG A 121 -4.27 3.57 26.25
C ARG A 121 -5.40 4.33 26.92
N THR A 122 -6.09 5.17 26.16
CA THR A 122 -7.29 5.89 26.58
C THR A 122 -8.45 5.53 25.68
N GLU A 123 -9.67 5.63 26.19
CA GLU A 123 -10.86 5.46 25.37
C GLU A 123 -10.90 6.55 24.30
N ASN A 124 -11.29 6.18 23.09
CA ASN A 124 -11.28 7.06 21.94
C ASN A 124 -12.36 8.15 22.11
N PRO A 125 -11.98 9.43 22.26
CA PRO A 125 -12.96 10.51 22.42
C PRO A 125 -13.78 10.74 21.15
N ASP A 126 -13.23 10.41 19.97
CA ASP A 126 -13.85 10.62 18.66
C ASP A 126 -14.31 9.29 18.07
N ILE A 127 -15.14 8.55 18.81
CA ILE A 127 -15.60 7.23 18.36
C ILE A 127 -16.39 7.31 17.04
N ALA A 128 -17.02 8.46 16.77
CA ALA A 128 -17.79 8.71 15.56
C ALA A 128 -16.96 8.61 14.26
N ASP A 129 -15.68 8.98 14.31
CA ASP A 129 -14.76 8.86 13.17
C ASP A 129 -14.59 7.41 12.72
N THR A 130 -14.78 6.47 13.64
CA THR A 130 -14.61 5.05 13.36
C THR A 130 -15.86 4.39 12.80
N TRP A 131 -17.04 5.05 12.85
CA TRP A 131 -18.31 4.42 12.48
C TRP A 131 -18.32 3.84 11.06
N ASN A 132 -17.82 4.59 10.07
CA ASN A 132 -17.74 4.11 8.69
C ASN A 132 -16.68 3.00 8.54
N THR A 133 -15.58 3.12 9.27
CA THR A 133 -14.51 2.09 9.28
C THR A 133 -15.04 0.77 9.80
N VAL A 134 -15.80 0.78 10.89
CA VAL A 134 -16.44 -0.41 11.49
C VAL A 134 -17.48 -1.00 10.52
N MET A 135 -18.36 -0.17 9.94
CA MET A 135 -19.33 -0.64 8.94
C MET A 135 -18.65 -1.30 7.74
N LYS A 136 -17.62 -0.67 7.18
CA LYS A 136 -16.85 -1.22 6.05
C LYS A 136 -16.11 -2.50 6.43
N MET A 137 -15.63 -2.59 7.68
CA MET A 137 -14.98 -3.80 8.20
C MET A 137 -15.97 -4.97 8.32
N ALA A 138 -17.16 -4.75 8.87
CA ALA A 138 -18.22 -5.75 8.93
C ALA A 138 -18.60 -6.26 7.52
N LYS A 139 -18.79 -5.32 6.58
CA LYS A 139 -19.09 -5.63 5.18
C LYS A 139 -17.99 -6.48 4.51
N LYS A 140 -16.73 -6.15 4.78
CA LYS A 140 -15.57 -6.90 4.28
C LYS A 140 -15.55 -8.33 4.84
N ARG A 141 -15.74 -8.49 6.15
CA ARG A 141 -15.83 -9.80 6.82
C ARG A 141 -16.93 -10.66 6.20
N ALA A 142 -18.13 -10.11 6.07
CA ALA A 142 -19.28 -10.79 5.47
C ALA A 142 -19.00 -11.22 4.02
N PHE A 143 -18.35 -10.37 3.22
CA PHE A 143 -18.01 -10.68 1.84
C PHE A 143 -16.97 -11.80 1.71
N VAL A 144 -15.88 -11.73 2.49
CA VAL A 144 -14.82 -12.75 2.47
C VAL A 144 -15.39 -14.10 2.92
N ASP A 145 -16.22 -14.10 3.96
CA ASP A 145 -16.93 -15.30 4.43
C ASP A 145 -17.83 -15.89 3.34
N ALA A 146 -18.66 -15.05 2.71
CA ALA A 146 -19.57 -15.47 1.64
C ALA A 146 -18.84 -16.08 0.44
N VAL A 147 -17.72 -15.48 0.02
CA VAL A 147 -16.93 -16.00 -1.11
C VAL A 147 -16.32 -17.36 -0.74
N LYS A 148 -15.76 -17.48 0.47
CA LYS A 148 -15.13 -18.73 0.90
C LYS A 148 -16.12 -19.88 1.02
N SER A 149 -17.30 -19.62 1.61
CA SER A 149 -18.36 -20.61 1.78
C SER A 149 -18.93 -21.06 0.43
N THR A 150 -19.17 -20.11 -0.48
CA THR A 150 -19.82 -20.37 -1.77
C THR A 150 -18.89 -21.05 -2.77
N THR A 151 -17.59 -20.72 -2.76
CA THR A 151 -16.66 -21.23 -3.78
C THR A 151 -15.78 -22.38 -3.32
N ALA A 152 -16.03 -22.95 -2.13
CA ALA A 152 -15.16 -23.93 -1.48
C ALA A 152 -13.69 -23.46 -1.31
N ALA A 153 -13.46 -22.14 -1.28
CA ALA A 153 -12.10 -21.60 -1.15
C ALA A 153 -11.51 -21.81 0.26
N SER A 154 -12.32 -22.24 1.23
CA SER A 154 -11.87 -22.62 2.59
C SER A 154 -10.85 -23.77 2.61
N ASP A 155 -10.84 -24.61 1.58
CA ASP A 155 -9.83 -25.66 1.45
C ASP A 155 -8.42 -25.09 1.23
N ILE A 156 -8.34 -23.94 0.57
CA ILE A 156 -7.09 -23.26 0.23
C ILE A 156 -6.76 -22.19 1.27
N PHE A 157 -7.77 -21.44 1.74
CA PHE A 157 -7.60 -20.29 2.61
C PHE A 157 -8.23 -20.45 4.00
N THR A 158 -7.52 -20.05 5.05
CA THR A 158 -8.04 -19.96 6.44
C THR A 158 -8.67 -18.60 6.75
N GLN A 159 -9.37 -18.53 7.88
CA GLN A 159 -9.81 -17.32 8.60
C GLN A 159 -8.68 -16.91 9.58
N ASP A 160 -8.37 -15.69 10.01
CA ASP A 160 -8.70 -14.30 9.66
C ASP A 160 -7.49 -13.46 10.14
N ILE A 161 -6.80 -12.71 9.27
CA ILE A 161 -5.72 -11.80 9.70
C ILE A 161 -6.33 -10.57 10.38
N GLU A 162 -7.53 -10.21 9.94
CA GLU A 162 -8.19 -8.95 10.26
C GLU A 162 -8.97 -8.99 11.58
N ASP A 163 -9.15 -10.20 12.13
CA ASP A 163 -9.90 -10.50 13.36
C ASP A 163 -8.99 -10.88 14.53
N LEU A 164 -7.68 -10.99 14.29
CA LEU A 164 -6.73 -11.16 15.36
C LEU A 164 -6.68 -9.89 16.24
N PRO A 165 -6.76 -10.05 17.57
CA PRO A 165 -6.52 -8.94 18.48
C PRO A 165 -5.13 -8.36 18.18
N GLN A 166 -5.05 -7.04 18.05
CA GLN A 166 -3.78 -6.34 17.79
C GLN A 166 -2.68 -6.70 18.81
N ALA A 167 -3.06 -7.18 20.00
CA ALA A 167 -2.17 -7.74 21.01
C ALA A 167 -1.30 -8.93 20.51
N PHE A 168 -1.77 -9.73 19.55
CA PHE A 168 -0.97 -10.78 18.91
C PHE A 168 -0.08 -10.26 17.78
N ALA A 169 -0.47 -9.17 17.12
CA ALA A 169 0.36 -8.47 16.15
C ALA A 169 1.52 -7.70 16.83
N GLU A 170 1.32 -7.23 18.07
CA GLU A 170 2.29 -6.44 18.83
C GLU A 170 3.32 -7.29 19.61
N GLN A 171 3.03 -8.56 19.91
CA GLN A 171 3.96 -9.47 20.60
C GLN A 171 4.92 -10.22 19.65
N SER A 172 4.73 -10.09 18.34
CA SER A 172 5.75 -10.50 17.40
C SER A 172 6.75 -9.34 17.29
N PRO A 173 8.07 -9.52 17.52
CA PRO A 173 9.02 -8.59 16.94
C PRO A 173 8.66 -8.53 15.46
N GLN A 174 8.38 -7.32 14.94
CA GLN A 174 8.09 -7.15 13.52
C GLN A 174 9.09 -8.01 12.77
N PRO A 175 8.66 -9.06 12.04
CA PRO A 175 9.59 -9.74 11.18
C PRO A 175 10.03 -8.65 10.22
N ALA A 176 11.29 -8.21 10.37
CA ALA A 176 11.99 -7.45 9.35
C ALA A 176 11.57 -8.10 8.04
N SER A 177 10.85 -7.35 7.21
CA SER A 177 10.18 -7.88 6.03
C SER A 177 11.11 -8.88 5.37
N ARG A 178 10.82 -10.18 5.50
CA ARG A 178 11.53 -11.19 4.73
C ARG A 178 10.93 -11.07 3.34
N THR A 179 11.37 -10.02 2.66
CA THR A 179 11.25 -9.87 1.23
C THR A 179 11.70 -11.21 0.66
N ALA A 180 10.80 -11.88 -0.06
CA ALA A 180 11.24 -12.85 -1.06
C ALA A 180 12.43 -12.23 -1.79
N PRO A 181 13.51 -12.97 -2.13
CA PRO A 181 14.66 -12.38 -2.80
C PRO A 181 14.16 -11.62 -4.01
N GLN A 182 14.09 -10.29 -3.86
CA GLN A 182 13.68 -9.41 -4.93
C GLN A 182 14.73 -9.63 -6.00
N ARG A 183 14.30 -9.90 -7.25
CA ARG A 183 15.21 -9.70 -8.38
C ARG A 183 15.83 -8.32 -8.17
N PRO A 184 17.17 -8.20 -8.14
CA PRO A 184 17.81 -6.96 -7.75
C PRO A 184 17.26 -5.83 -8.61
N ASP A 185 16.65 -4.83 -7.98
CA ASP A 185 16.09 -3.68 -8.69
C ASP A 185 17.22 -3.08 -9.54
N PRO A 186 17.11 -3.05 -10.87
CA PRO A 186 18.16 -2.54 -11.75
C PRO A 186 18.46 -1.05 -11.51
N ARG A 187 17.62 -0.35 -10.74
CA ARG A 187 17.82 1.04 -10.32
C ARG A 187 18.67 1.17 -9.06
N LYS A 188 18.87 0.11 -8.27
CA LYS A 188 19.60 0.19 -6.99
C LYS A 188 21.02 0.72 -7.19
N ALA A 189 21.75 0.16 -8.15
CA ALA A 189 23.11 0.62 -8.48
C ALA A 189 23.14 2.07 -9.01
N LEU A 190 22.09 2.49 -9.73
CA LEU A 190 21.99 3.87 -10.22
C LEU A 190 21.73 4.85 -9.09
N TRP A 191 20.85 4.52 -8.14
CA TRP A 191 20.60 5.34 -6.96
C TRP A 191 21.81 5.42 -6.03
N GLU A 192 22.57 4.33 -5.87
CA GLU A 192 23.85 4.35 -5.14
C GLU A 192 24.85 5.31 -5.80
N LYS A 193 24.96 5.27 -7.13
CA LYS A 193 25.81 6.22 -7.89
C LYS A 193 25.33 7.67 -7.75
N ALA A 194 24.03 7.92 -7.94
CA ALA A 194 23.43 9.24 -7.82
C ALA A 194 23.63 9.84 -6.41
N ALA A 195 23.48 9.02 -5.37
CA ALA A 195 23.70 9.45 -3.98
C ALA A 195 25.18 9.81 -3.72
N ALA A 196 26.12 9.03 -4.24
CA ALA A 196 27.56 9.34 -4.12
C ALA A 196 27.92 10.65 -4.84
N LEU A 197 27.38 10.88 -6.03
CA LEU A 197 27.58 12.13 -6.77
C LEU A 197 26.91 13.32 -6.09
N LYS A 198 25.67 13.16 -5.59
CA LYS A 198 24.99 14.22 -4.83
C LYS A 198 25.83 14.66 -3.63
N ARG A 199 26.36 13.70 -2.86
CA ARG A 199 27.24 14.00 -1.72
C ARG A 199 28.47 14.79 -2.16
N ARG A 200 29.15 14.35 -3.21
CA ARG A 200 30.33 15.05 -3.74
C ARG A 200 30.00 16.46 -4.24
N ALA A 201 28.90 16.64 -4.95
CA ALA A 201 28.46 17.95 -5.43
C ALA A 201 28.19 18.92 -4.26
N VAL A 202 27.53 18.43 -3.20
CA VAL A 202 27.27 19.20 -1.97
C VAL A 202 28.56 19.55 -1.25
N ASP A 203 29.50 18.59 -1.12
CA ASP A 203 30.82 18.83 -0.53
C ASP A 203 31.63 19.89 -1.32
N MET A 204 31.38 20.03 -2.62
CA MET A 204 31.96 21.06 -3.50
C MET A 204 31.20 22.40 -3.49
N GLY A 205 30.13 22.51 -2.69
CA GLY A 205 29.38 23.76 -2.48
C GLY A 205 28.06 23.87 -3.26
N THR A 206 27.60 22.81 -3.93
CA THR A 206 26.26 22.81 -4.54
C THR A 206 25.19 22.74 -3.45
N ARG A 207 24.20 23.65 -3.54
CA ARG A 207 23.04 23.66 -2.65
C ARG A 207 22.08 22.52 -2.96
N GLU A 208 21.62 21.81 -1.93
CA GLU A 208 20.67 20.70 -2.11
C GLU A 208 19.35 21.16 -2.73
N GLU A 209 18.89 22.36 -2.38
CA GLU A 209 17.64 22.93 -2.91
C GLU A 209 17.70 23.15 -4.42
N ALA A 210 18.90 23.40 -4.97
CA ALA A 210 19.09 23.54 -6.42
C ALA A 210 18.97 22.20 -7.14
N ILE A 211 19.44 21.11 -6.52
CA ILE A 211 19.28 19.74 -7.04
C ILE A 211 17.80 19.34 -7.00
N ASP A 212 17.10 19.66 -5.91
CA ASP A 212 15.67 19.39 -5.77
C ASP A 212 14.83 20.22 -6.76
N ALA A 213 15.18 21.48 -6.99
CA ALA A 213 14.55 22.32 -7.99
C ALA A 213 14.76 21.79 -9.41
N TRP A 214 15.98 21.34 -9.72
CA TRP A 214 16.27 20.70 -11.00
C TRP A 214 15.42 19.45 -11.21
N MET A 215 15.35 18.56 -10.20
CA MET A 215 14.52 17.36 -10.27
C MET A 215 13.05 17.69 -10.55
N LYS A 216 12.48 18.67 -9.83
CA LYS A 216 11.09 19.09 -10.05
C LYS A 216 10.84 19.70 -11.43
N THR A 217 11.86 20.30 -12.04
CA THR A 217 11.73 20.99 -13.33
C THR A 217 11.89 20.04 -14.51
N TYR A 218 12.78 19.04 -14.39
CA TYR A 218 13.22 18.24 -15.53
C TYR A 218 12.79 16.76 -15.47
N VAL A 219 12.28 16.30 -14.33
CA VAL A 219 11.72 14.94 -14.16
C VAL A 219 10.19 15.05 -14.08
N LEU A 220 9.56 15.08 -15.26
CA LEU A 220 8.13 15.33 -15.42
C LEU A 220 7.38 14.07 -15.88
N GLY A 221 6.13 13.92 -15.42
CA GLY A 221 5.17 12.93 -15.88
C GLY A 221 4.60 13.27 -17.25
N ALA A 222 3.77 12.37 -17.79
CA ALA A 222 3.10 12.56 -19.07
C ALA A 222 2.12 13.75 -19.09
N ASP A 223 1.68 14.17 -17.91
CA ASP A 223 0.83 15.33 -17.65
C ASP A 223 1.63 16.64 -17.50
N GLY A 224 2.95 16.59 -17.63
CA GLY A 224 3.84 17.73 -17.43
C GLY A 224 4.05 18.13 -15.97
N CYS A 225 3.50 17.37 -15.01
CA CYS A 225 3.70 17.61 -13.58
C CYS A 225 4.98 16.91 -13.08
N PRO A 226 5.65 17.42 -12.03
CA PRO A 226 6.82 16.76 -11.46
C PRO A 226 6.48 15.36 -10.93
N LYS A 227 7.25 14.34 -11.32
CA LYS A 227 7.06 12.97 -10.81
C LYS A 227 7.37 12.90 -9.31
N ALA A 228 6.66 12.05 -8.57
CA ALA A 228 7.11 11.70 -7.23
C ALA A 228 8.37 10.81 -7.33
N MET A 229 9.33 10.92 -6.41
CA MET A 229 10.58 10.13 -6.45
C MET A 229 10.35 8.61 -6.56
N ARG A 230 9.26 8.11 -5.97
CA ARG A 230 8.86 6.69 -6.05
C ARG A 230 8.48 6.22 -7.47
N GLU A 231 8.15 7.17 -8.35
CA GLU A 231 7.70 6.96 -9.74
C GLU A 231 8.85 7.12 -10.74
N TYR A 232 10.07 7.40 -10.27
CA TYR A 232 11.23 7.56 -11.14
C TYR A 232 11.59 6.22 -11.78
N ASP A 233 11.66 6.23 -13.10
CA ASP A 233 12.15 5.10 -13.87
C ASP A 233 13.68 5.14 -14.02
N GLN A 234 14.23 4.17 -14.74
CA GLN A 234 15.68 4.06 -14.92
C GLN A 234 16.28 5.24 -15.71
N TYR A 235 15.50 5.83 -16.61
CA TYR A 235 15.93 6.95 -17.45
C TYR A 235 15.98 8.24 -16.62
N ASP A 236 14.99 8.48 -15.77
CA ASP A 236 14.96 9.62 -14.86
C ASP A 236 16.20 9.67 -13.95
N VAL A 237 16.58 8.53 -13.37
CA VAL A 237 17.75 8.44 -12.48
C VAL A 237 19.06 8.63 -13.23
N ARG A 238 19.16 8.21 -14.50
CA ARG A 238 20.35 8.46 -15.33
C ARG A 238 20.53 9.94 -15.64
N ARG A 239 19.45 10.66 -15.95
CA ARG A 239 19.52 12.11 -16.18
C ARG A 239 19.95 12.87 -14.94
N LEU A 240 19.52 12.43 -13.75
CA LEU A 240 20.01 13.00 -12.49
C LEU A 240 21.51 12.76 -12.31
N ILE A 241 22.01 11.58 -12.65
CA ILE A 241 23.45 11.26 -12.60
C ILE A 241 24.23 12.18 -13.55
N GLU A 242 23.80 12.32 -14.80
CA GLU A 242 24.44 13.19 -15.81
C GLU A 242 24.50 14.63 -15.34
N PHE A 243 23.39 15.16 -14.82
CA PHE A 243 23.34 16.51 -14.25
C PHE A 243 24.35 16.71 -13.11
N LEU A 244 24.44 15.75 -12.18
CA LEU A 244 25.39 15.83 -11.07
C LEU A 244 26.85 15.72 -11.53
N GLU A 245 27.14 14.88 -12.53
CA GLU A 245 28.49 14.76 -13.12
C GLU A 245 28.91 16.07 -13.79
N ASP A 246 28.02 16.72 -14.54
CA ASP A 246 28.29 18.00 -15.20
C ASP A 246 28.46 19.15 -14.19
N ASN A 247 27.64 19.17 -13.13
CA ASN A 247 27.79 20.13 -12.06
C ASN A 247 29.15 19.99 -11.34
N ILE A 248 29.55 18.77 -10.99
CA ILE A 248 30.85 18.51 -10.37
C ILE A 248 31.99 18.96 -11.28
N ARG A 249 31.93 18.63 -12.58
CA ARG A 249 32.92 19.06 -13.57
C ARG A 249 33.07 20.59 -13.62
N GLY A 250 31.94 21.30 -13.59
CA GLY A 250 31.95 22.77 -13.52
C GLY A 250 32.64 23.31 -12.27
N HIS A 251 32.42 22.69 -11.11
CA HIS A 251 33.16 23.04 -9.89
C HIS A 251 34.67 22.77 -9.99
N GLU A 252 35.08 21.70 -10.67
CA GLU A 252 36.49 21.36 -10.89
C GLU A 252 37.19 22.34 -11.83
N GLU A 253 36.53 22.75 -12.92
CA GLU A 253 37.06 23.72 -13.89
C GLU A 253 37.22 25.12 -13.27
N ILE A 254 36.25 25.56 -12.46
CA ILE A 254 36.33 26.83 -11.72
C ILE A 254 37.46 26.78 -10.69
N GLY A 255 37.65 25.64 -10.01
CA GLY A 255 38.76 25.42 -9.08
C GLY A 255 40.14 25.41 -9.76
N ALA A 256 40.24 24.98 -11.02
CA ALA A 256 41.47 24.99 -11.79
C ALA A 256 41.86 26.39 -12.30
N HIS A 257 40.87 27.25 -12.61
CA HIS A 257 41.10 28.63 -13.07
C HIS A 257 41.39 29.64 -11.95
N ALA A 258 41.07 29.31 -10.69
CA ALA A 258 41.44 30.14 -9.53
C ALA A 258 42.96 30.16 -9.24
N GLY A 259 43.75 29.33 -9.93
CA GLY A 259 45.22 29.27 -9.81
C GLY A 259 46.00 30.30 -10.64
N ASP A 260 45.35 31.02 -11.57
CA ASP A 260 46.05 31.97 -12.43
C ASP A 260 45.35 33.34 -12.45
N GLY A 261 45.96 34.32 -11.77
CA GLY A 261 45.69 35.75 -11.98
C GLY A 261 44.52 36.36 -11.20
N ALA A 262 44.58 36.36 -9.87
CA ALA A 262 43.81 37.32 -9.06
C ALA A 262 44.34 38.75 -9.28
N ALA A 263 43.84 39.44 -10.31
CA ALA A 263 43.94 40.89 -10.38
C ALA A 263 42.99 41.48 -9.34
N VAL A 264 43.57 42.09 -8.30
CA VAL A 264 42.84 42.82 -7.26
C VAL A 264 42.10 43.97 -7.93
N CYS A 265 40.77 43.91 -8.00
CA CYS A 265 39.96 45.09 -8.30
C CYS A 265 40.05 46.01 -7.09
N GLU A 266 40.64 47.21 -7.28
CA GLU A 266 40.56 48.28 -6.30
C GLU A 266 39.10 48.63 -6.04
N VAL A 267 38.76 48.75 -4.75
CA VAL A 267 37.46 49.19 -4.28
C VAL A 267 37.32 50.66 -4.67
N VAL A 268 36.45 50.96 -5.63
CA VAL A 268 36.04 52.33 -5.92
C VAL A 268 35.02 52.71 -4.86
N GLU A 269 35.32 53.73 -4.04
CA GLU A 269 34.37 54.27 -3.06
C GLU A 269 33.09 54.74 -3.78
N GLU A 270 31.93 54.37 -3.23
CA GLU A 270 30.63 54.80 -3.74
C GLU A 270 30.51 56.33 -3.64
N PRO A 271 30.09 57.02 -4.73
CA PRO A 271 29.88 58.46 -4.68
C PRO A 271 28.71 58.80 -3.74
N PRO A 272 28.75 59.95 -3.04
CA PRO A 272 27.70 60.33 -2.11
C PRO A 272 26.37 60.55 -2.84
N MET A 273 25.27 60.06 -2.23
CA MET A 273 23.91 60.22 -2.74
C MET A 273 23.55 61.68 -2.98
N ALA A 274 22.80 61.93 -4.05
CA ALA A 274 22.34 63.27 -4.38
C ALA A 274 21.18 63.69 -3.44
N PRO A 275 20.94 65.00 -3.23
CA PRO A 275 19.94 65.48 -2.26
C PRO A 275 18.49 65.03 -2.51
N ASP A 276 18.20 64.47 -3.69
CA ASP A 276 16.85 64.14 -4.15
C ASP A 276 16.61 62.63 -4.33
N ASP A 277 17.52 61.76 -3.87
CA ASP A 277 17.32 60.31 -3.92
C ASP A 277 16.27 59.86 -2.87
N ILE A 278 15.24 59.15 -3.31
CA ILE A 278 14.15 58.63 -2.47
C ILE A 278 14.53 57.24 -1.96
N ASP A 279 14.45 57.05 -0.64
CA ASP A 279 14.77 55.81 0.06
C ASP A 279 13.82 54.66 -0.34
N PHE A 280 14.37 53.49 -0.68
CA PHE A 280 13.63 52.22 -0.87
C PHE A 280 14.02 51.20 0.19
#